data_AF-A0A0S7Z5Z0-F1
#
_entry.id   AF-A0A0S7Z5Z0-F1
#
_cell.length_a   1.000
_cell.length_b   1.000
_cell.length_c   1.000
_cell.angle_alpha   90.00
_cell.angle_beta   90.00
_cell.angle_gamma   90.00
#
_symmetry.space_group_name_H-M   'P 1'
#
loop_
_entity.id
_entity.type
_entity.pdbx_description
1 polymer ?
#
loop_
_entity_poly.entity_id
_entity_poly.type
_entity_poly.pdbx_seq_one_letter_code
_entity_poly.pdbx_strand_id
1 'polypeptide(L)'
;MLALATLAQPSTAQRSGSAPESLPSIEERTAGLARMDGMLPLYWDAEMGRLWMEIPQLDTEMIHYVGYGAGLGSNDLGLDRGALRGSRIVKFERVGRKVLMVQPNYRFRASSDNPDEVRAVEDAFARSVLWGFTAEAATGERVLVDMTGFLVRDPIDAGGRMRPGQYRLDDSRSSVFMEYTGSFPENTEMEVELTFVQQGGGGGGGFGRGGGGFEGVGQVAATGEAASIRIHHSFVALPDDGYEPRAFDPRAGYGASSFQDYATPLGEDMTQRFIRRHRLEKRDPTAAVSDPVEPVVYWLDPGTPEPVRSALLDGARWWNQAFEAAGYRDAFQVRMRPDSISSLDARYNVINWVHRSTRGWSTGGSVSDPRTGEIVKGVVTLGSLRIRQDYMIAEGLLSPYETGDERPPELEAWAVARIRQLSAHEVGHTIGLGHNYY
;
A
#
# COMPACT_ATOMS: atom_id res chain seq x y z
N MET A 1 -7.24 -70.74 -42.86
CA MET A 1 -6.81 -69.72 -43.85
C MET A 1 -6.32 -68.50 -43.10
N LEU A 2 -5.24 -67.91 -43.62
CA LEU A 2 -4.31 -66.93 -43.06
C LEU A 2 -4.85 -65.89 -42.06
N ALA A 3 -4.12 -65.71 -40.96
CA ALA A 3 -4.03 -64.44 -40.23
C ALA A 3 -2.59 -63.91 -40.37
N LEU A 4 -2.43 -62.80 -41.09
CA LEU A 4 -1.17 -62.05 -41.20
C LEU A 4 -0.92 -61.31 -39.88
N ALA A 5 0.25 -61.53 -39.28
CA ALA A 5 0.79 -60.65 -38.24
C ALA A 5 1.78 -59.67 -38.88
N THR A 6 1.43 -58.39 -38.94
CA THR A 6 2.30 -57.30 -39.34
C THR A 6 3.13 -56.82 -38.13
N LEU A 7 4.43 -57.04 -38.18
CA LEU A 7 5.40 -56.45 -37.24
C LEU A 7 5.64 -54.98 -37.61
N ALA A 8 5.18 -54.05 -36.77
CA ALA A 8 5.54 -52.64 -36.89
C ALA A 8 6.88 -52.38 -36.19
N GLN A 9 7.87 -51.84 -36.92
CA GLN A 9 9.12 -51.34 -36.35
C GLN A 9 8.88 -49.98 -35.67
N PRO A 10 9.51 -49.69 -34.51
CA PRO A 10 9.43 -48.38 -33.91
C PRO A 10 10.27 -47.37 -34.70
N SER A 11 9.62 -46.33 -35.21
CA SER A 11 10.28 -45.15 -35.75
C SER A 11 10.96 -44.40 -34.61
N THR A 12 12.29 -44.37 -34.63
CA THR A 12 13.10 -43.48 -33.77
C THR A 12 12.92 -42.05 -34.25
N ALA A 13 12.00 -41.32 -33.62
CA ALA A 13 11.88 -39.88 -33.77
C ALA A 13 13.12 -39.20 -33.16
N GLN A 14 14.00 -38.74 -34.04
CA GLN A 14 15.19 -37.98 -33.70
C GLN A 14 14.76 -36.60 -33.21
N ARG A 15 14.63 -36.42 -31.88
CA ARG A 15 14.48 -35.10 -31.27
C ARG A 15 15.78 -34.33 -31.48
N SER A 16 15.76 -33.36 -32.39
CA SER A 16 16.76 -32.29 -32.43
C SER A 16 16.63 -31.47 -31.14
N GLY A 17 17.45 -31.81 -30.14
CA GLY A 17 17.63 -30.97 -28.96
C GLY A 17 18.41 -29.73 -29.35
N SER A 18 17.73 -28.62 -29.62
CA SER A 18 18.36 -27.30 -29.49
C SER A 18 18.69 -27.10 -28.01
N ALA A 19 19.96 -26.85 -27.72
CA ALA A 19 20.36 -26.38 -26.39
C ALA A 19 19.56 -25.11 -26.06
N PRO A 20 19.11 -24.91 -24.80
CA PRO A 20 18.45 -23.67 -24.42
C PRO A 20 19.40 -22.51 -24.68
N GLU A 21 18.98 -21.59 -25.57
CA GLU A 21 19.70 -20.38 -25.92
C GLU A 21 20.02 -19.59 -24.65
N SER A 22 21.29 -19.22 -24.47
CA SER A 22 21.73 -18.39 -23.34
C SER A 22 21.01 -17.05 -23.39
N LEU A 23 20.54 -16.56 -22.22
CA LEU A 23 19.93 -15.24 -22.13
C LEU A 23 20.93 -14.15 -22.56
N PRO A 24 20.47 -13.09 -23.27
CA PRO A 24 21.30 -11.91 -23.49
C PRO A 24 21.64 -11.23 -22.15
N SER A 25 22.67 -10.38 -22.16
CA SER A 25 22.99 -9.55 -20.99
C SER A 25 21.91 -8.50 -20.76
N ILE A 26 21.81 -8.01 -19.51
CA ILE A 26 20.87 -6.93 -19.16
C ILE A 26 21.26 -5.66 -19.92
N GLU A 27 22.56 -5.39 -20.03
CA GLU A 27 23.09 -4.22 -20.74
C GLU A 27 22.76 -4.25 -22.23
N GLU A 28 22.86 -5.41 -22.90
CA GLU A 28 22.43 -5.56 -24.29
C GLU A 28 20.92 -5.40 -24.43
N ARG A 29 20.13 -6.03 -23.55
CA ARG A 29 18.67 -6.03 -23.64
C ARG A 29 18.06 -4.66 -23.35
N THR A 30 18.71 -3.86 -22.51
CA THR A 30 18.23 -2.53 -22.08
C THR A 30 18.94 -1.38 -22.77
N ALA A 31 19.76 -1.67 -23.78
CA ALA A 31 20.46 -0.64 -24.54
C ALA A 31 19.46 0.38 -25.14
N GLY A 32 19.61 1.65 -24.76
CA GLY A 32 18.75 2.75 -25.23
C GLY A 32 17.46 2.95 -24.42
N LEU A 33 17.16 2.11 -23.43
CA LEU A 33 16.02 2.32 -22.54
C LEU A 33 16.31 3.39 -21.47
N ALA A 34 15.27 4.10 -21.02
CA ALA A 34 15.41 5.07 -19.95
C ALA A 34 15.55 4.35 -18.60
N ARG A 35 16.75 4.40 -18.02
CA ARG A 35 17.10 3.73 -16.76
C ARG A 35 16.75 4.60 -15.55
N MET A 36 16.21 3.96 -14.52
CA MET A 36 15.95 4.54 -13.19
C MET A 36 16.66 3.67 -12.15
N ASP A 37 17.73 4.20 -11.55
CA ASP A 37 18.55 3.49 -10.56
C ASP A 37 17.90 3.44 -9.18
N GLY A 38 18.07 2.33 -8.46
CA GLY A 38 17.57 2.15 -7.10
C GLY A 38 17.58 0.69 -6.66
N MET A 39 16.76 0.36 -5.65
CA MET A 39 16.68 -0.96 -5.02
C MET A 39 16.38 -2.06 -6.04
N LEU A 40 15.33 -1.86 -6.85
CA LEU A 40 15.04 -2.65 -8.03
C LEU A 40 15.11 -1.70 -9.23
N PRO A 41 16.23 -1.66 -9.96
CA PRO A 41 16.37 -0.75 -11.09
C PRO A 41 15.28 -0.98 -12.12
N LEU A 42 14.74 0.11 -12.67
CA LEU A 42 13.70 0.07 -13.69
C LEU A 42 14.25 0.56 -15.03
N TYR A 43 13.73 0.01 -16.12
CA TYR A 43 14.06 0.46 -17.47
C TYR A 43 12.76 0.67 -18.25
N TRP A 44 12.55 1.90 -18.73
CA TRP A 44 11.37 2.28 -19.48
C TRP A 44 11.64 2.24 -20.98
N ASP A 45 10.83 1.43 -21.67
CA ASP A 45 10.73 1.39 -23.12
C ASP A 45 9.52 2.23 -23.55
N ALA A 46 9.80 3.49 -23.89
CA ALA A 46 8.76 4.45 -24.27
C ALA A 46 8.10 4.11 -25.61
N GLU A 47 8.79 3.43 -26.51
CA GLU A 47 8.26 3.06 -27.82
C GLU A 47 7.26 1.91 -27.70
N MET A 48 7.58 0.91 -26.87
CA MET A 48 6.68 -0.23 -26.64
C MET A 48 5.70 -0.03 -25.48
N GLY A 49 5.88 1.03 -24.68
CA GLY A 49 5.09 1.25 -23.46
C GLY A 49 5.34 0.19 -22.38
N ARG A 50 6.58 -0.32 -22.28
CA ARG A 50 6.93 -1.43 -21.38
C ARG A 50 7.86 -0.98 -20.27
N LEU A 51 7.55 -1.46 -19.06
CA LEU A 51 8.41 -1.28 -17.90
C LEU A 51 9.11 -2.59 -17.58
N TRP A 52 10.44 -2.54 -17.59
CA TRP A 52 11.29 -3.64 -17.20
C TRP A 52 11.81 -3.40 -15.79
N MET A 53 12.00 -4.48 -15.04
CA MET A 53 12.59 -4.44 -13.71
C MET A 53 13.77 -5.39 -13.63
N GLU A 54 14.89 -4.89 -13.13
CA GLU A 54 16.03 -5.69 -12.73
C GLU A 54 15.87 -6.14 -11.28
N ILE A 55 16.11 -7.42 -11.05
CA ILE A 55 16.19 -8.05 -9.73
C ILE A 55 17.67 -8.29 -9.47
N PRO A 56 18.32 -7.47 -8.61
CA PRO A 56 19.76 -7.59 -8.38
C PRO A 56 20.14 -8.88 -7.65
N GLN A 57 19.29 -9.31 -6.71
CA GLN A 57 19.51 -10.48 -5.88
C GLN A 57 18.19 -11.24 -5.69
N LEU A 58 18.23 -12.56 -5.96
CA LEU A 58 17.12 -13.47 -5.71
C LEU A 58 17.05 -13.82 -4.21
N ASP A 59 15.92 -14.41 -3.80
CA ASP A 59 15.69 -14.92 -2.44
C ASP A 59 15.79 -13.86 -1.32
N THR A 60 15.87 -12.59 -1.68
CA THR A 60 15.85 -11.45 -0.76
C THR A 60 14.41 -11.04 -0.49
N GLU A 61 14.04 -11.01 0.79
CA GLU A 61 12.71 -10.58 1.22
C GLU A 61 12.58 -9.05 1.23
N MET A 62 11.39 -8.58 0.88
CA MET A 62 11.03 -7.17 0.82
C MET A 62 9.53 -7.00 1.11
N ILE A 63 9.11 -5.81 1.50
CA ILE A 63 7.68 -5.49 1.63
C ILE A 63 7.16 -5.08 0.25
N HIS A 64 6.04 -5.67 -0.18
CA HIS A 64 5.24 -5.15 -1.29
C HIS A 64 3.89 -4.68 -0.78
N TYR A 65 3.52 -3.44 -1.05
CA TYR A 65 2.19 -2.91 -0.77
C TYR A 65 1.58 -2.22 -1.98
N VAL A 66 0.25 -2.11 -1.93
CA VAL A 66 -0.56 -1.47 -2.97
C VAL A 66 -1.45 -0.38 -2.37
N GLY A 67 -1.81 0.61 -3.18
CA GLY A 67 -2.75 1.68 -2.80
C GLY A 67 -3.34 2.37 -4.03
N TYR A 68 -4.16 3.39 -3.82
CA TYR A 68 -4.72 4.19 -4.93
C TYR A 68 -3.97 5.50 -5.11
N GLY A 69 -3.21 5.65 -6.18
CA GLY A 69 -2.63 6.95 -6.54
C GLY A 69 -3.69 7.95 -7.06
N ALA A 70 -4.80 7.45 -7.59
CA ALA A 70 -6.04 8.20 -7.85
C ALA A 70 -7.26 7.30 -7.59
N GLY A 71 -8.33 7.91 -7.09
CA GLY A 71 -9.57 7.21 -6.72
C GLY A 71 -10.76 7.59 -7.59
N LEU A 72 -11.89 6.92 -7.33
CA LEU A 72 -13.14 7.12 -8.05
C LEU A 72 -14.00 8.25 -7.46
N GLY A 73 -13.80 8.59 -6.18
CA GLY A 73 -14.54 9.66 -5.51
C GLY A 73 -15.92 9.26 -4.97
N SER A 74 -16.30 7.98 -5.01
CA SER A 74 -17.50 7.47 -4.32
C SER A 74 -17.13 6.89 -2.96
N ASN A 75 -17.80 7.38 -1.92
CA ASN A 75 -17.65 6.83 -0.57
C ASN A 75 -18.14 5.38 -0.47
N ASP A 76 -19.25 5.05 -1.12
CA ASP A 76 -19.87 3.73 -1.03
C ASP A 76 -19.03 2.63 -1.70
N LEU A 77 -18.23 3.01 -2.71
CA LEU A 77 -17.34 2.10 -3.42
C LEU A 77 -15.97 1.95 -2.73
N GLY A 78 -15.59 2.91 -1.88
CA GLY A 78 -14.35 2.87 -1.09
C GLY A 78 -13.07 2.79 -1.93
N LEU A 79 -13.09 3.36 -3.14
CA LEU A 79 -11.96 3.44 -4.07
C LEU A 79 -11.31 4.82 -3.96
N ASP A 80 -10.78 5.12 -2.77
CA ASP A 80 -10.33 6.46 -2.41
C ASP A 80 -8.86 6.70 -2.73
N ARG A 81 -8.54 7.86 -3.31
CA ARG A 81 -7.17 8.32 -3.50
C ARG A 81 -6.39 8.28 -2.19
N GLY A 82 -5.15 7.83 -2.22
CA GLY A 82 -4.25 7.78 -1.08
C GLY A 82 -4.52 6.64 -0.10
N ALA A 83 -5.59 5.85 -0.28
CA ALA A 83 -5.88 4.74 0.61
C ALA A 83 -4.96 3.54 0.32
N LEU A 84 -4.40 2.94 1.38
CA LEU A 84 -3.67 1.68 1.31
C LEU A 84 -4.63 0.50 1.06
N ARG A 85 -4.13 -0.53 0.36
CA ARG A 85 -4.82 -1.78 0.06
C ARG A 85 -4.01 -3.01 0.44
N GLY A 86 -3.40 -2.94 1.61
CA GLY A 86 -2.65 -4.04 2.24
C GLY A 86 -1.19 -4.08 1.83
N SER A 87 -0.41 -4.78 2.66
CA SER A 87 1.01 -5.06 2.47
C SER A 87 1.31 -6.53 2.75
N ARG A 88 2.46 -7.00 2.27
CA ARG A 88 2.91 -8.39 2.42
C ARG A 88 4.42 -8.48 2.22
N ILE A 89 5.04 -9.47 2.84
CA ILE A 89 6.42 -9.85 2.50
C ILE A 89 6.41 -10.64 1.21
N VAL A 90 7.37 -10.34 0.34
CA VAL A 90 7.58 -11.03 -0.93
C VAL A 90 9.07 -11.24 -1.17
N LYS A 91 9.41 -12.24 -1.98
CA LYS A 91 10.75 -12.45 -2.54
C LYS A 91 10.65 -13.00 -3.95
N PHE A 92 11.76 -12.96 -4.70
CA PHE A 92 11.84 -13.51 -6.04
C PHE A 92 12.66 -14.80 -6.06
N GLU A 93 12.06 -15.89 -6.51
CA GLU A 93 12.71 -17.20 -6.64
C GLU A 93 12.86 -17.57 -8.12
N ARG A 94 13.97 -18.18 -8.52
CA ARG A 94 14.19 -18.57 -9.92
C ARG A 94 14.14 -20.09 -10.11
N VAL A 95 13.36 -20.53 -11.09
CA VAL A 95 13.30 -21.92 -11.54
C VAL A 95 13.45 -21.95 -13.06
N GLY A 96 14.66 -22.23 -13.54
CA GLY A 96 15.01 -22.14 -14.96
C GLY A 96 14.86 -20.71 -15.50
N ARG A 97 13.98 -20.52 -16.49
CA ARG A 97 13.62 -19.18 -17.00
C ARG A 97 12.48 -18.51 -16.23
N LYS A 98 11.80 -19.21 -15.32
CA LYS A 98 10.73 -18.61 -14.52
C LYS A 98 11.33 -17.88 -13.33
N VAL A 99 10.83 -16.68 -13.07
CA VAL A 99 11.09 -15.93 -11.84
C VAL A 99 9.76 -15.75 -11.13
N LEU A 100 9.60 -16.38 -9.97
CA LEU A 100 8.37 -16.41 -9.21
C LEU A 100 8.42 -15.32 -8.13
N MET A 101 7.40 -14.49 -8.07
CA MET A 101 7.15 -13.62 -6.92
C MET A 101 6.41 -14.43 -5.87
N VAL A 102 7.07 -14.71 -4.76
CA VAL A 102 6.57 -15.60 -3.70
C VAL A 102 6.30 -14.78 -2.44
N GLN A 103 5.15 -14.99 -1.82
CA GLN A 103 4.82 -14.53 -0.48
C GLN A 103 5.03 -15.67 0.53
N PRO A 104 6.04 -15.57 1.42
CA PRO A 104 6.18 -16.45 2.56
C PRO A 104 5.00 -16.33 3.54
N ASN A 105 4.80 -17.34 4.38
CA ASN A 105 3.71 -17.36 5.35
C ASN A 105 4.19 -16.99 6.75
N TYR A 106 4.18 -15.69 7.08
CA TYR A 106 4.55 -15.20 8.41
C TYR A 106 3.45 -15.33 9.47
N ARG A 107 2.27 -15.89 9.12
CA ARG A 107 1.19 -16.10 10.10
C ARG A 107 1.42 -17.34 10.96
N PHE A 108 2.22 -18.28 10.48
CA PHE A 108 2.59 -19.51 11.16
C PHE A 108 4.09 -19.72 11.02
N ARG A 109 4.83 -19.76 12.12
CA ARG A 109 6.29 -19.91 12.12
C ARG A 109 6.75 -20.68 13.35
N ALA A 110 8.04 -21.01 13.41
CA ALA A 110 8.70 -21.49 14.62
C ALA A 110 9.86 -20.55 14.95
N SER A 111 9.85 -19.92 16.13
CA SER A 111 10.98 -19.14 16.62
C SER A 111 11.97 -20.07 17.33
N SER A 112 12.74 -20.83 16.55
CA SER A 112 13.64 -21.88 17.04
C SER A 112 14.99 -21.84 16.34
N ASP A 113 16.05 -22.16 17.09
CA ASP A 113 17.39 -22.36 16.55
C ASP A 113 17.54 -23.73 15.85
N ASN A 114 16.52 -24.59 15.89
CA ASN A 114 16.49 -25.86 15.18
C ASN A 114 15.98 -25.65 13.73
N PRO A 115 16.86 -25.73 12.72
CA PRO A 115 16.45 -25.49 11.33
C PRO A 115 15.46 -26.52 10.79
N ASP A 116 15.42 -27.73 11.35
CA ASP A 116 14.46 -28.76 10.93
C ASP A 116 13.05 -28.48 11.47
N GLU A 117 12.95 -27.86 12.65
CA GLU A 117 11.68 -27.42 13.22
C GLU A 117 11.11 -26.23 12.45
N VAL A 118 11.96 -25.24 12.15
CA VAL A 118 11.59 -24.10 11.28
C VAL A 118 11.08 -24.62 9.93
N ARG A 119 11.85 -25.48 9.27
CA ARG A 119 11.46 -26.07 7.98
C ARG A 119 10.17 -26.89 8.06
N ALA A 120 9.95 -27.65 9.14
CA ALA A 120 8.74 -28.44 9.31
C ALA A 120 7.47 -27.55 9.32
N VAL A 121 7.55 -26.37 9.93
CA VAL A 121 6.43 -25.40 9.95
C VAL A 121 6.29 -24.71 8.59
N GLU A 122 7.40 -24.32 7.97
CA GLU A 122 7.38 -23.74 6.61
C GLU A 122 6.76 -24.68 5.57
N ASP A 123 7.07 -25.97 5.62
CA ASP A 123 6.50 -26.99 4.73
C ASP A 123 5.04 -27.33 5.08
N ALA A 124 4.63 -27.17 6.34
CA ALA A 124 3.26 -27.41 6.78
C ALA A 124 2.29 -26.27 6.42
N PHE A 125 2.78 -25.03 6.29
CA PHE A 125 1.97 -23.86 5.99
C PHE A 125 2.33 -23.24 4.64
N ALA A 126 1.45 -23.45 3.66
CA ALA A 126 1.69 -23.03 2.29
C ALA A 126 2.04 -21.54 2.14
N ARG A 127 3.18 -21.29 1.47
CA ARG A 127 3.51 -20.03 0.81
C ARG A 127 2.60 -19.80 -0.41
N SER A 128 2.56 -18.58 -0.93
CA SER A 128 1.78 -18.23 -2.13
C SER A 128 2.68 -17.73 -3.26
N VAL A 129 2.54 -18.31 -4.47
CA VAL A 129 3.12 -17.74 -5.68
C VAL A 129 2.15 -16.69 -6.23
N LEU A 130 2.53 -15.41 -6.16
CA LEU A 130 1.68 -14.29 -6.53
C LEU A 130 1.73 -13.95 -8.01
N TRP A 131 2.88 -14.20 -8.65
CA TRP A 131 3.11 -13.95 -10.06
C TRP A 131 4.29 -14.78 -10.57
N GLY A 132 4.28 -15.11 -11.87
CA GLY A 132 5.40 -15.75 -12.55
C GLY A 132 5.87 -14.89 -13.72
N PHE A 133 7.08 -14.35 -13.61
CA PHE A 133 7.78 -13.67 -14.68
C PHE A 133 8.62 -14.66 -15.50
N THR A 134 9.03 -14.21 -16.69
CA THR A 134 10.07 -14.85 -17.49
C THR A 134 11.33 -13.99 -17.41
N ALA A 135 12.48 -14.63 -17.15
CA ALA A 135 13.78 -14.00 -17.29
C ALA A 135 14.04 -13.72 -18.78
N GLU A 136 14.16 -12.45 -19.13
CA GLU A 136 14.39 -11.98 -20.51
C GLU A 136 15.85 -11.63 -20.78
N ALA A 137 16.60 -11.27 -19.73
CA ALA A 137 18.04 -11.10 -19.75
C ALA A 137 18.65 -11.44 -18.38
N ALA A 138 19.95 -11.72 -18.34
CA ALA A 138 20.69 -11.96 -17.10
C ALA A 138 22.14 -11.52 -17.20
N THR A 139 22.69 -11.01 -16.09
CA THR A 139 24.12 -10.62 -16.01
C THR A 139 24.64 -10.93 -14.61
N GLY A 140 25.46 -11.98 -14.51
CA GLY A 140 25.78 -12.60 -13.23
C GLY A 140 24.52 -13.19 -12.59
N GLU A 141 24.27 -12.83 -11.33
CA GLU A 141 23.08 -13.26 -10.58
C GLU A 141 21.84 -12.40 -10.85
N ARG A 142 22.04 -11.22 -11.46
CA ARG A 142 20.97 -10.25 -11.74
C ARG A 142 20.09 -10.75 -12.88
N VAL A 143 18.79 -10.52 -12.76
CA VAL A 143 17.80 -10.95 -13.76
C VAL A 143 16.90 -9.80 -14.16
N LEU A 144 16.64 -9.65 -15.45
CA LEU A 144 15.68 -8.68 -15.99
C LEU A 144 14.36 -9.38 -16.32
N VAL A 145 13.24 -8.78 -15.88
CA VAL A 145 11.87 -9.24 -16.15
C VAL A 145 11.01 -8.12 -16.74
N ASP A 146 10.03 -8.46 -17.56
CA ASP A 146 8.97 -7.53 -18.01
C ASP A 146 7.92 -7.40 -16.88
N MET A 147 7.81 -6.20 -16.31
CA MET A 147 6.91 -5.89 -15.19
C MET A 147 5.51 -5.48 -15.65
N THR A 148 5.34 -5.16 -16.94
CA THR A 148 4.13 -4.51 -17.48
C THR A 148 2.88 -5.32 -17.19
N GLY A 149 2.87 -6.63 -17.47
CA GLY A 149 1.71 -7.48 -17.22
C GLY A 149 1.38 -7.68 -15.73
N PHE A 150 2.37 -7.58 -14.85
CA PHE A 150 2.12 -7.63 -13.41
C PHE A 150 1.48 -6.35 -12.89
N LEU A 151 1.80 -5.19 -13.48
CA LEU A 151 1.20 -3.90 -13.11
C LEU A 151 -0.18 -3.72 -13.73
N VAL A 152 -0.33 -4.04 -15.03
CA VAL A 152 -1.61 -3.96 -15.75
C VAL A 152 -2.48 -5.18 -15.41
N ARG A 153 -2.97 -5.20 -14.18
CA ARG A 153 -3.93 -6.17 -13.65
C ARG A 153 -4.74 -5.51 -12.55
N ASP A 154 -5.78 -6.16 -12.06
CA ASP A 154 -6.53 -5.69 -10.89
C ASP A 154 -6.07 -6.42 -9.61
N PRO A 155 -5.02 -5.95 -8.90
CA PRO A 155 -4.47 -6.65 -7.74
C PRO A 155 -5.35 -6.55 -6.49
N ILE A 156 -6.39 -5.71 -6.52
CA ILE A 156 -7.19 -5.32 -5.35
C ILE A 156 -8.68 -5.57 -5.54
N ASP A 157 -9.09 -6.15 -6.66
CA ASP A 157 -10.51 -6.33 -7.04
C ASP A 157 -11.27 -4.99 -7.03
N ALA A 158 -10.72 -3.97 -7.69
CA ALA A 158 -11.40 -2.72 -7.93
C ALA A 158 -12.63 -2.90 -8.84
N GLY A 159 -12.52 -3.71 -9.89
CA GLY A 159 -13.62 -4.01 -10.80
C GLY A 159 -14.82 -4.67 -10.10
N GLY A 160 -14.59 -5.60 -9.16
CA GLY A 160 -15.64 -6.23 -8.36
C GLY A 160 -16.31 -5.30 -7.34
N ARG A 161 -15.64 -4.21 -6.95
CA ARG A 161 -16.23 -3.15 -6.13
C ARG A 161 -17.07 -2.20 -6.95
N MET A 162 -16.67 -1.87 -8.19
CA MET A 162 -17.39 -0.93 -9.05
C MET A 162 -18.80 -1.42 -9.40
N ARG A 163 -19.79 -0.58 -9.09
CA ARG A 163 -21.24 -0.87 -9.21
C ARG A 163 -22.00 0.42 -9.55
N PRO A 164 -23.24 0.35 -10.05
CA PRO A 164 -24.00 -0.85 -10.44
C PRO A 164 -23.46 -1.52 -11.71
N GLY A 165 -23.75 -2.81 -11.86
CA GLY A 165 -23.24 -3.64 -12.98
C GLY A 165 -21.92 -4.33 -12.64
N GLN A 166 -21.35 -5.00 -13.64
CA GLN A 166 -20.03 -5.64 -13.53
C GLN A 166 -19.03 -4.83 -14.33
N TYR A 167 -17.90 -4.48 -13.71
CA TYR A 167 -16.80 -3.83 -14.41
C TYR A 167 -15.63 -4.80 -14.56
N ARG A 168 -14.97 -4.77 -15.72
CA ARG A 168 -13.76 -5.56 -15.97
C ARG A 168 -12.66 -4.64 -16.45
N LEU A 169 -11.43 -4.98 -16.05
CA LEU A 169 -10.24 -4.32 -16.55
C LEU A 169 -10.19 -4.42 -18.08
N ASP A 170 -9.77 -3.35 -18.71
CA ASP A 170 -9.50 -3.25 -20.14
C ASP A 170 -8.04 -2.88 -20.34
N ASP A 171 -7.25 -3.90 -20.67
CA ASP A 171 -5.80 -3.77 -20.84
C ASP A 171 -5.46 -2.77 -21.95
N SER A 172 -6.29 -2.66 -23.00
CA SER A 172 -6.04 -1.75 -24.13
C SER A 172 -6.20 -0.27 -23.76
N ARG A 173 -6.88 0.01 -22.63
CA ARG A 173 -7.11 1.36 -22.08
C ARG A 173 -6.37 1.57 -20.76
N SER A 174 -5.38 0.73 -20.48
CA SER A 174 -4.60 0.76 -19.25
C SER A 174 -3.12 0.91 -19.58
N SER A 175 -2.37 1.62 -18.74
CA SER A 175 -0.96 1.92 -19.03
C SER A 175 -0.17 2.23 -17.76
N VAL A 176 1.15 2.05 -17.84
CA VAL A 176 2.07 2.49 -16.78
C VAL A 176 2.03 4.02 -16.69
N PHE A 177 1.89 4.53 -15.47
CA PHE A 177 1.85 5.95 -15.18
C PHE A 177 3.22 6.45 -14.70
N MET A 178 3.97 7.09 -15.60
CA MET A 178 5.40 7.35 -15.37
C MET A 178 5.73 8.49 -14.39
N GLU A 179 4.84 9.45 -14.15
CA GLU A 179 5.13 10.63 -13.31
C GLU A 179 5.52 10.28 -11.86
N TYR A 180 4.98 9.19 -11.31
CA TYR A 180 5.31 8.67 -9.98
C TYR A 180 5.93 7.27 -10.00
N THR A 181 6.51 6.89 -11.14
CA THR A 181 7.27 5.65 -11.28
C THR A 181 8.76 5.96 -11.18
N GLY A 182 9.46 5.30 -10.25
CA GLY A 182 10.89 5.54 -10.01
C GLY A 182 11.48 4.53 -9.03
N SER A 183 12.81 4.43 -9.03
CA SER A 183 13.55 3.60 -8.10
C SER A 183 14.44 4.48 -7.22
N PHE A 184 14.61 4.07 -5.97
CA PHE A 184 15.35 4.78 -4.92
C PHE A 184 16.14 3.77 -4.08
N PRO A 185 17.10 4.19 -3.24
CA PRO A 185 17.97 3.25 -2.53
C PRO A 185 17.25 2.15 -1.72
N GLU A 186 16.13 2.48 -1.09
CA GLU A 186 15.41 1.58 -0.17
C GLU A 186 14.03 1.15 -0.68
N ASN A 187 13.60 1.67 -1.83
CA ASN A 187 12.28 1.38 -2.38
C ASN A 187 12.20 1.59 -3.89
N THR A 188 11.24 0.93 -4.51
CA THR A 188 10.90 1.08 -5.92
C THR A 188 9.40 1.29 -6.04
N GLU A 189 9.03 2.44 -6.59
CA GLU A 189 7.67 2.94 -6.68
C GLU A 189 7.19 2.86 -8.13
N MET A 190 5.99 2.35 -8.35
CA MET A 190 5.39 2.20 -9.67
C MET A 190 3.91 2.54 -9.61
N GLU A 191 3.42 3.28 -10.58
CA GLU A 191 2.00 3.59 -10.69
C GLU A 191 1.46 3.14 -12.05
N VAL A 192 0.22 2.68 -12.07
CA VAL A 192 -0.46 2.21 -13.27
C VAL A 192 -1.86 2.80 -13.31
N GLU A 193 -2.24 3.36 -14.47
CA GLU A 193 -3.62 3.75 -14.72
C GLU A 193 -4.38 2.56 -15.29
N LEU A 194 -5.41 2.13 -14.58
CA LEU A 194 -6.25 1.00 -14.94
C LEU A 194 -7.64 1.49 -15.30
N THR A 195 -8.09 1.15 -16.51
CA THR A 195 -9.44 1.47 -16.97
C THR A 195 -10.34 0.25 -16.87
N PHE A 196 -11.47 0.41 -16.20
CA PHE A 196 -12.48 -0.63 -16.03
C PHE A 196 -13.71 -0.29 -16.86
N VAL A 197 -14.19 -1.22 -17.68
CA VAL A 197 -15.39 -1.06 -18.54
C VAL A 197 -16.56 -1.78 -17.92
N GLN A 198 -17.70 -1.12 -17.94
CA GLN A 198 -18.97 -1.78 -17.67
C GLN A 198 -19.23 -2.88 -18.71
N GLN A 199 -19.51 -4.08 -18.24
CA GLN A 199 -19.93 -5.20 -19.09
C GLN A 199 -21.44 -5.07 -19.34
N GLY A 200 -21.88 -5.29 -20.58
CA GLY A 200 -23.26 -5.09 -21.02
C GLY A 200 -24.32 -5.72 -20.09
N GLY A 201 -25.45 -5.04 -19.92
CA GLY A 201 -26.59 -5.52 -19.11
C GLY A 201 -26.80 -4.83 -17.76
N GLY A 202 -26.24 -3.64 -17.53
CA GLY A 202 -26.37 -2.93 -16.25
C GLY A 202 -26.48 -1.41 -16.36
N GLY A 203 -26.97 -0.88 -17.47
CA GLY A 203 -27.30 0.55 -17.64
C GLY A 203 -28.51 0.97 -16.81
N GLY A 204 -28.41 0.82 -15.49
CA GLY A 204 -29.38 1.34 -14.53
C GLY A 204 -28.89 2.67 -13.99
N GLY A 205 -29.03 3.73 -14.78
CA GLY A 205 -28.96 5.10 -14.29
C GLY A 205 -30.10 5.34 -13.30
N GLY A 206 -29.89 4.96 -12.05
CA GLY A 206 -30.76 5.36 -10.95
C GLY A 206 -30.49 6.82 -10.64
N PHE A 207 -31.33 7.72 -11.16
CA PHE A 207 -31.39 9.10 -10.71
C PHE A 207 -31.83 9.13 -9.23
N GLY A 208 -30.86 9.10 -8.33
CA GLY A 208 -31.07 9.51 -6.94
C GLY A 208 -31.24 11.02 -6.89
N ARG A 209 -32.46 11.52 -7.18
CA ARG A 209 -32.84 12.89 -6.78
C ARG A 209 -32.91 12.91 -5.24
N GLY A 210 -31.90 13.50 -4.60
CA GLY A 210 -31.96 13.89 -3.19
C GLY A 210 -31.25 12.92 -2.24
N GLY A 211 -30.58 13.50 -1.25
CA GLY A 211 -29.59 12.87 -0.36
C GLY A 211 -30.02 11.54 0.27
N GLY A 212 -29.11 10.56 0.21
CA GLY A 212 -29.18 9.29 0.93
C GLY A 212 -29.08 8.02 0.08
N GLY A 213 -29.01 8.12 -1.25
CA GLY A 213 -28.86 6.97 -2.15
C GLY A 213 -27.39 6.55 -2.38
N PHE A 214 -27.17 5.27 -2.69
CA PHE A 214 -25.87 4.72 -3.08
C PHE A 214 -25.29 5.45 -4.31
N GLU A 215 -24.06 5.92 -4.21
CA GLU A 215 -23.33 6.59 -5.29
C GLU A 215 -22.43 5.60 -6.04
N GLY A 216 -22.96 5.08 -7.14
CA GLY A 216 -22.21 4.20 -8.04
C GLY A 216 -21.27 4.94 -8.99
N VAL A 217 -20.65 4.19 -9.89
CA VAL A 217 -19.69 4.71 -10.88
C VAL A 217 -20.31 5.81 -11.74
N GLY A 218 -21.51 5.61 -12.28
CA GLY A 218 -22.15 6.57 -13.19
C GLY A 218 -22.56 7.90 -12.55
N GLN A 219 -22.50 8.00 -11.23
CA GLN A 219 -22.78 9.24 -10.48
C GLN A 219 -21.53 10.10 -10.25
N VAL A 220 -20.34 9.50 -10.28
CA VAL A 220 -19.08 10.17 -9.88
C VAL A 220 -18.03 10.18 -10.99
N ALA A 221 -18.01 9.17 -11.85
CA ALA A 221 -17.11 9.12 -13.00
C ALA A 221 -17.62 10.03 -14.13
N ALA A 222 -16.72 10.41 -15.04
CA ALA A 222 -17.08 11.21 -16.22
C ALA A 222 -18.10 10.49 -17.13
N THR A 223 -18.12 9.16 -17.11
CA THR A 223 -19.13 8.31 -17.75
C THR A 223 -19.37 7.07 -16.89
N GLY A 224 -20.59 6.52 -16.92
CA GLY A 224 -20.90 5.23 -16.32
C GLY A 224 -20.39 4.02 -17.11
N GLU A 225 -19.90 4.22 -18.34
CA GLU A 225 -19.44 3.11 -19.18
C GLU A 225 -18.02 2.66 -18.85
N ALA A 226 -17.20 3.57 -18.34
CA ALA A 226 -15.82 3.29 -18.00
C ALA A 226 -15.32 4.20 -16.87
N ALA A 227 -14.50 3.64 -15.99
CA ALA A 227 -13.84 4.38 -14.93
C ALA A 227 -12.35 4.02 -14.88
N SER A 228 -11.50 5.05 -14.91
CA SER A 228 -10.06 4.91 -14.78
C SER A 228 -9.64 5.31 -13.37
N ILE A 229 -8.80 4.48 -12.75
CA ILE A 229 -8.19 4.75 -11.44
C ILE A 229 -6.71 4.45 -11.52
N ARG A 230 -5.91 5.11 -10.69
CA ARG A 230 -4.48 4.80 -10.61
C ARG A 230 -4.17 3.95 -9.41
N ILE A 231 -3.49 2.83 -9.64
CA ILE A 231 -3.01 1.91 -8.60
C ILE A 231 -1.52 2.10 -8.44
N HIS A 232 -1.11 2.25 -7.19
CA HIS A 232 0.26 2.42 -6.78
C HIS A 232 0.79 1.09 -6.23
N HIS A 233 2.01 0.75 -6.62
CA HIS A 233 2.79 -0.38 -6.16
C HIS A 233 4.09 0.14 -5.55
N SER A 234 4.47 -0.41 -4.40
CA SER A 234 5.76 -0.14 -3.78
C SER A 234 6.41 -1.44 -3.38
N PHE A 235 7.68 -1.62 -3.77
CA PHE A 235 8.58 -2.58 -3.14
C PHE A 235 9.49 -1.80 -2.20
N VAL A 236 9.65 -2.26 -0.96
CA VAL A 236 10.44 -1.60 0.08
C VAL A 236 11.38 -2.60 0.71
N ALA A 237 12.63 -2.21 0.91
CA ALA A 237 13.59 -2.98 1.69
C ALA A 237 13.02 -3.26 3.08
N LEU A 238 13.34 -4.44 3.61
CA LEU A 238 13.02 -4.74 4.99
C LEU A 238 13.89 -3.90 5.93
N PRO A 239 13.35 -3.45 7.08
CA PRO A 239 14.19 -2.90 8.13
C PRO A 239 15.29 -3.88 8.55
N ASP A 240 16.40 -3.33 9.02
CA ASP A 240 17.51 -4.12 9.57
C ASP A 240 17.14 -4.86 10.87
N ASP A 241 18.06 -5.72 11.33
CA ASP A 241 17.89 -6.51 12.55
C ASP A 241 18.11 -5.70 13.85
N GLY A 242 18.31 -4.37 13.77
CA GLY A 242 18.56 -3.49 14.91
C GLY A 242 17.30 -3.08 15.68
N TYR A 243 16.11 -3.44 15.20
CA TYR A 243 14.85 -3.10 15.87
C TYR A 243 14.46 -4.12 16.93
N GLU A 244 14.20 -3.65 18.15
CA GLU A 244 13.69 -4.48 19.25
C GLU A 244 12.15 -4.55 19.21
N PRO A 245 11.54 -5.73 18.91
CA PRO A 245 10.10 -5.92 18.97
C PRO A 245 9.60 -5.76 20.40
N ARG A 246 8.40 -5.19 20.55
CA ARG A 246 7.77 -5.04 21.87
C ARG A 246 6.50 -5.86 21.96
N ALA A 247 6.46 -6.77 22.94
CA ALA A 247 5.30 -7.62 23.19
C ALA A 247 4.03 -6.78 23.40
N PHE A 248 2.93 -7.26 22.85
CA PHE A 248 1.63 -6.63 22.99
C PHE A 248 1.03 -6.85 24.39
N ASP A 249 0.55 -5.77 24.98
CA ASP A 249 -0.29 -5.79 26.19
C ASP A 249 -1.61 -5.05 25.87
N PRO A 250 -2.78 -5.66 26.12
CA PRO A 250 -4.07 -5.04 25.82
C PRO A 250 -4.32 -3.72 26.57
N ARG A 251 -3.62 -3.47 27.68
CA ARG A 251 -3.73 -2.21 28.44
C ARG A 251 -2.95 -1.05 27.82
N ALA A 252 -2.07 -1.33 26.86
CA ALA A 252 -1.21 -0.31 26.25
C ALA A 252 -1.93 0.53 25.18
N GLY A 253 -3.11 0.10 24.70
CA GLY A 253 -3.86 0.81 23.67
C GLY A 253 -3.25 0.74 22.26
N TYR A 254 -2.19 -0.04 22.04
CA TYR A 254 -1.60 -0.26 20.72
C TYR A 254 -2.34 -1.36 19.94
N GLY A 255 -2.34 -1.28 18.61
CA GLY A 255 -2.68 -2.43 17.77
C GLY A 255 -1.48 -3.38 17.62
N ALA A 256 -1.74 -4.65 17.31
CA ALA A 256 -0.70 -5.68 17.24
C ALA A 256 -0.60 -6.38 15.88
N SER A 257 0.63 -6.79 15.54
CA SER A 257 0.91 -7.86 14.58
C SER A 257 0.86 -9.19 15.34
N SER A 258 0.19 -10.21 14.79
CA SER A 258 -0.02 -11.50 15.46
C SER A 258 0.41 -12.67 14.56
N PHE A 259 1.00 -13.70 15.16
CA PHE A 259 1.38 -14.94 14.48
C PHE A 259 1.22 -16.14 15.42
N GLN A 260 1.14 -17.33 14.85
CA GLN A 260 1.18 -18.60 15.58
C GLN A 260 2.62 -19.11 15.61
N ASP A 261 3.16 -19.32 16.80
CA ASP A 261 4.52 -19.83 17.00
C ASP A 261 4.50 -21.28 17.47
N TYR A 262 4.93 -22.18 16.58
CA TYR A 262 4.97 -23.62 16.82
C TYR A 262 6.16 -24.08 17.64
N ALA A 263 7.14 -23.20 17.89
CA ALA A 263 8.23 -23.46 18.85
C ALA A 263 7.82 -23.15 20.29
N THR A 264 6.60 -22.62 20.51
CA THR A 264 6.09 -22.27 21.85
C THR A 264 6.01 -23.52 22.74
N PRO A 265 6.54 -23.47 23.98
CA PRO A 265 6.44 -24.57 24.93
C PRO A 265 5.01 -25.00 25.26
N LEU A 266 4.83 -26.28 25.62
CA LEU A 266 3.53 -26.79 26.07
C LEU A 266 3.03 -26.02 27.30
N GLY A 267 1.79 -25.53 27.23
CA GLY A 267 1.15 -24.77 28.31
C GLY A 267 1.19 -23.26 28.12
N GLU A 268 1.92 -22.76 27.12
CA GLU A 268 1.95 -21.33 26.76
C GLU A 268 1.04 -21.03 25.54
N ASP A 269 0.63 -19.75 25.38
CA ASP A 269 -0.19 -19.32 24.23
C ASP A 269 0.69 -19.27 22.98
N MET A 270 0.39 -20.11 21.98
CA MET A 270 1.07 -20.07 20.67
C MET A 270 0.86 -18.75 19.92
N THR A 271 -0.17 -17.97 20.29
CA THR A 271 -0.45 -16.69 19.65
C THR A 271 0.47 -15.60 20.19
N GLN A 272 1.58 -15.41 19.50
CA GLN A 272 2.53 -14.35 19.79
C GLN A 272 2.10 -13.04 19.13
N ARG A 273 2.36 -11.92 19.82
CA ARG A 273 1.90 -10.60 19.40
C ARG A 273 2.91 -9.50 19.70
N PHE A 274 3.20 -8.66 18.71
CA PHE A 274 4.02 -7.46 18.88
C PHE A 274 3.20 -6.21 18.61
N ILE A 275 3.39 -5.14 19.39
CA ILE A 275 2.79 -3.84 19.08
C ILE A 275 3.34 -3.31 17.76
N ARG A 276 2.52 -2.55 17.05
CA ARG A 276 2.98 -1.77 15.90
C ARG A 276 3.48 -0.42 16.37
N ARG A 277 4.71 -0.03 16.04
CA ARG A 277 5.26 1.32 16.35
C ARG A 277 6.35 1.72 15.36
N HIS A 278 6.57 3.03 15.21
CA HIS A 278 7.75 3.55 14.51
C HIS A 278 9.01 3.25 15.33
N ARG A 279 10.13 3.01 14.64
CA ARG A 279 11.46 2.99 15.26
C ARG A 279 11.77 4.40 15.76
N LEU A 280 12.22 4.50 17.01
CA LEU A 280 12.63 5.78 17.58
C LEU A 280 13.68 5.54 18.66
N GLU A 281 14.84 6.14 18.46
CA GLU A 281 15.99 6.04 19.33
C GLU A 281 16.51 7.43 19.67
N LYS A 282 16.94 7.63 20.91
CA LYS A 282 17.60 8.85 21.34
C LYS A 282 19.03 8.89 20.80
N ARG A 283 19.48 10.03 20.29
CA ARG A 283 20.91 10.26 19.99
C ARG A 283 21.79 10.10 21.23
N ASP A 284 21.33 10.58 22.38
CA ASP A 284 21.93 10.30 23.68
C ASP A 284 20.95 9.43 24.51
N PRO A 285 21.17 8.11 24.60
CA PRO A 285 20.29 7.22 25.34
C PRO A 285 20.33 7.44 26.86
N THR A 286 21.34 8.16 27.37
CA THR A 286 21.49 8.44 28.81
C THR A 286 20.81 9.75 29.23
N ALA A 287 20.53 10.63 28.27
CA ALA A 287 19.89 11.91 28.56
C ALA A 287 18.39 11.75 28.88
N ALA A 288 17.91 12.52 29.87
CA ALA A 288 16.48 12.61 30.17
C ALA A 288 15.69 13.11 28.95
N VAL A 289 16.22 14.10 28.24
CA VAL A 289 15.69 14.63 26.97
C VAL A 289 16.77 14.57 25.89
N SER A 290 16.47 13.97 24.74
CA SER A 290 17.38 13.90 23.59
C SER A 290 16.63 14.09 22.28
N ASP A 291 17.30 14.64 21.28
CA ASP A 291 16.83 14.59 19.90
C ASP A 291 16.82 13.12 19.41
N PRO A 292 15.96 12.74 18.46
CA PRO A 292 15.95 11.40 17.89
C PRO A 292 17.12 11.20 16.92
N VAL A 293 17.54 9.95 16.72
CA VAL A 293 18.42 9.58 15.59
C VAL A 293 17.71 9.93 14.28
N GLU A 294 16.49 9.41 14.10
CA GLU A 294 15.59 9.72 12.99
C GLU A 294 14.21 10.17 13.52
N PRO A 295 13.73 11.37 13.14
CA PRO A 295 12.42 11.85 13.56
C PRO A 295 11.29 11.20 12.74
N VAL A 296 10.13 11.03 13.37
CA VAL A 296 8.91 10.63 12.68
C VAL A 296 8.28 11.87 12.03
N VAL A 297 8.39 11.98 10.71
CA VAL A 297 7.88 13.13 9.94
C VAL A 297 6.64 12.74 9.13
N TYR A 298 5.57 13.51 9.31
CA TYR A 298 4.33 13.44 8.51
C TYR A 298 4.21 14.61 7.54
N TRP A 299 3.79 14.32 6.32
CA TRP A 299 3.65 15.28 5.24
C TRP A 299 2.19 15.47 4.84
N LEU A 300 1.67 16.69 5.03
CA LEU A 300 0.31 17.07 4.68
C LEU A 300 0.18 17.37 3.18
N ASP A 301 -0.89 16.86 2.59
CA ASP A 301 -1.26 17.08 1.20
C ASP A 301 -1.43 18.59 0.87
N PRO A 302 -0.70 19.12 -0.13
CA PRO A 302 -0.78 20.52 -0.53
C PRO A 302 -2.15 20.93 -1.08
N GLY A 303 -2.96 19.97 -1.52
CA GLY A 303 -4.33 20.21 -1.96
C GLY A 303 -5.30 20.60 -0.84
N THR A 304 -4.88 20.58 0.43
CA THR A 304 -5.72 20.99 1.56
C THR A 304 -5.91 22.51 1.56
N PRO A 305 -7.13 23.06 1.48
CA PRO A 305 -7.37 24.49 1.52
C PRO A 305 -7.33 25.05 2.96
N GLU A 306 -7.13 26.36 3.13
CA GLU A 306 -7.43 27.03 4.41
C GLU A 306 -8.95 27.14 4.62
N PRO A 307 -9.45 27.14 5.87
CA PRO A 307 -8.71 27.04 7.16
C PRO A 307 -8.36 25.60 7.58
N VAL A 308 -8.76 24.60 6.78
CA VAL A 308 -8.58 23.17 7.09
C VAL A 308 -7.09 22.83 7.22
N ARG A 309 -6.25 23.35 6.32
CA ARG A 309 -4.80 23.11 6.32
C ARG A 309 -4.17 23.46 7.66
N SER A 310 -4.40 24.66 8.17
CA SER A 310 -3.89 25.07 9.48
C SER A 310 -4.40 24.13 10.58
N ALA A 311 -5.69 23.78 10.56
CA ALA A 311 -6.27 22.86 11.54
C ALA A 311 -5.63 21.47 11.54
N LEU A 312 -5.37 20.88 10.36
CA LEU A 312 -4.75 19.56 10.25
C LEU A 312 -3.29 19.57 10.72
N LEU A 313 -2.52 20.58 10.31
CA LEU A 313 -1.13 20.76 10.77
C LEU A 313 -1.08 20.86 12.30
N ASP A 314 -1.88 21.74 12.89
CA ASP A 314 -1.93 21.96 14.33
C ASP A 314 -2.34 20.69 15.09
N GLY A 315 -3.38 20.02 14.60
CA GLY A 315 -3.96 18.84 15.24
C GLY A 315 -3.01 17.65 15.24
N ALA A 316 -2.41 17.37 14.09
CA ALA A 316 -1.39 16.32 14.01
C ALA A 316 -0.19 16.63 14.91
N ARG A 317 0.23 17.90 15.04
CA ARG A 317 1.34 18.32 15.91
C ARG A 317 1.09 18.16 17.40
N TRP A 318 -0.16 17.94 17.84
CA TRP A 318 -0.43 17.63 19.26
C TRP A 318 0.34 16.40 19.74
N TRP A 319 0.62 15.43 18.85
CA TRP A 319 1.43 14.27 19.19
C TRP A 319 2.83 14.65 19.67
N ASN A 320 3.41 15.76 19.21
CA ASN A 320 4.73 16.19 19.67
C ASN A 320 4.77 16.38 21.21
N GLN A 321 3.67 16.82 21.83
CA GLN A 321 3.59 16.93 23.30
C GLN A 321 3.79 15.57 24.00
N ALA A 322 3.26 14.49 23.42
CA ALA A 322 3.42 13.14 23.96
C ALA A 322 4.86 12.63 23.77
N PHE A 323 5.50 12.93 22.64
CA PHE A 323 6.91 12.57 22.40
C PHE A 323 7.86 13.39 23.30
N GLU A 324 7.56 14.67 23.53
CA GLU A 324 8.27 15.52 24.50
C GLU A 324 8.15 15.00 25.93
N ALA A 325 6.94 14.62 26.35
CA ALA A 325 6.72 13.98 27.64
C ALA A 325 7.44 12.63 27.77
N ALA A 326 7.64 11.91 26.65
CA ALA A 326 8.43 10.69 26.59
C ALA A 326 9.96 10.94 26.58
N GLY A 327 10.40 12.20 26.66
CA GLY A 327 11.81 12.57 26.74
C GLY A 327 12.48 12.76 25.38
N TYR A 328 11.73 13.02 24.31
CA TYR A 328 12.28 13.38 23.02
C TYR A 328 12.15 14.87 22.72
N ARG A 329 13.18 15.47 22.14
CA ARG A 329 13.05 16.79 21.51
C ARG A 329 12.87 16.61 20.01
N ASP A 330 11.87 17.25 19.41
CA ASP A 330 11.63 17.27 17.96
C ASP A 330 11.44 15.88 17.29
N ALA A 331 11.03 14.86 18.03
CA ALA A 331 10.83 13.51 17.49
C ALA A 331 9.61 13.36 16.58
N PHE A 332 8.59 14.21 16.71
CA PHE A 332 7.40 14.13 15.89
C PHE A 332 7.14 15.45 15.18
N GLN A 333 7.12 15.40 13.85
CA GLN A 333 7.06 16.61 13.03
C GLN A 333 5.98 16.50 11.96
N VAL A 334 5.32 17.62 11.67
CA VAL A 334 4.31 17.69 10.61
C VAL A 334 4.59 18.88 9.71
N ARG A 335 4.71 18.62 8.41
CA ARG A 335 5.15 19.57 7.39
C ARG A 335 4.24 19.51 6.17
N MET A 336 4.26 20.54 5.33
CA MET A 336 3.61 20.48 4.02
C MET A 336 4.43 19.62 3.06
N ARG A 337 3.79 18.67 2.39
CA ARG A 337 4.46 17.82 1.39
C ARG A 337 4.90 18.67 0.19
N PRO A 338 6.17 18.55 -0.26
CA PRO A 338 6.62 19.07 -1.55
C PRO A 338 5.86 18.42 -2.72
N ASP A 339 5.78 19.11 -3.85
CA ASP A 339 5.12 18.60 -5.06
C ASP A 339 5.88 17.42 -5.71
N SER A 340 7.17 17.27 -5.42
CA SER A 340 8.04 16.24 -6.00
C SER A 340 7.90 14.85 -5.38
N ILE A 341 6.94 14.63 -4.48
CA ILE A 341 6.79 13.40 -3.71
C ILE A 341 5.37 12.84 -3.87
N SER A 342 5.26 11.59 -4.33
CA SER A 342 3.98 10.87 -4.33
C SER A 342 3.47 10.66 -2.89
N SER A 343 2.16 10.75 -2.68
CA SER A 343 1.54 10.41 -1.38
C SER A 343 1.82 8.96 -0.95
N LEU A 344 2.08 8.08 -1.91
CA LEU A 344 2.22 6.65 -1.65
C LEU A 344 3.66 6.16 -1.69
N ASP A 345 4.64 7.05 -1.83
CA ASP A 345 6.07 6.73 -1.69
C ASP A 345 6.38 6.22 -0.27
N ALA A 346 7.06 5.07 -0.16
CA ALA A 346 7.36 4.39 1.10
C ALA A 346 8.10 5.24 2.11
N ARG A 347 8.94 6.16 1.64
CA ARG A 347 9.87 6.96 2.47
C ARG A 347 9.18 8.04 3.30
N TYR A 348 7.89 8.29 3.06
CA TYR A 348 7.19 9.42 3.66
C TYR A 348 5.88 8.99 4.32
N ASN A 349 5.73 9.31 5.60
CA ASN A 349 4.41 9.25 6.24
C ASN A 349 3.56 10.42 5.75
N VAL A 350 2.29 10.19 5.43
CA VAL A 350 1.45 11.21 4.77
C VAL A 350 0.10 11.41 5.43
N ILE A 351 -0.41 12.63 5.29
CA ILE A 351 -1.79 13.01 5.60
C ILE A 351 -2.45 13.45 4.31
N ASN A 352 -3.26 12.57 3.72
CA ASN A 352 -3.96 12.80 2.46
C ASN A 352 -5.28 13.55 2.69
N TRP A 353 -5.54 14.55 1.85
CA TRP A 353 -6.81 15.26 1.80
C TRP A 353 -7.64 14.82 0.60
N VAL A 354 -8.77 14.14 0.86
CA VAL A 354 -9.53 13.46 -0.20
C VAL A 354 -10.92 14.03 -0.41
N HIS A 355 -11.33 14.05 -1.67
CA HIS A 355 -12.65 14.46 -2.10
C HIS A 355 -13.49 13.23 -2.43
N ARG A 356 -14.75 13.28 -1.98
CA ARG A 356 -15.78 12.29 -2.27
C ARG A 356 -17.07 13.05 -2.56
N SER A 357 -17.96 12.44 -3.33
CA SER A 357 -19.29 12.97 -3.63
C SER A 357 -20.17 13.08 -2.39
N THR A 358 -20.00 12.17 -1.43
CA THR A 358 -20.67 12.17 -0.11
C THR A 358 -19.69 12.11 1.06
N ARG A 359 -20.20 12.41 2.27
CA ARG A 359 -19.41 12.34 3.50
C ARG A 359 -18.91 10.91 3.73
N GLY A 360 -17.59 10.75 3.62
CA GLY A 360 -16.92 9.49 3.92
C GLY A 360 -16.19 9.43 5.25
N TRP A 361 -15.73 8.23 5.57
CA TRP A 361 -14.88 7.98 6.73
C TRP A 361 -13.48 8.56 6.49
N SER A 362 -12.87 9.00 7.58
CA SER A 362 -11.43 9.23 7.63
C SER A 362 -10.78 7.98 8.21
N THR A 363 -9.54 7.72 7.83
CA THR A 363 -8.83 6.51 8.25
C THR A 363 -7.34 6.79 8.47
N GLY A 364 -6.76 6.11 9.45
CA GLY A 364 -5.33 5.96 9.62
C GLY A 364 -4.92 4.50 9.46
N GLY A 365 -3.98 4.24 8.55
CA GLY A 365 -3.37 2.93 8.33
C GLY A 365 -1.85 2.98 8.36
N SER A 366 -1.23 1.81 8.40
CA SER A 366 0.23 1.69 8.32
C SER A 366 0.65 0.49 7.48
N VAL A 367 1.84 0.61 6.89
CA VAL A 367 2.64 -0.53 6.41
C VAL A 367 3.62 -0.87 7.54
N SER A 368 3.62 -2.13 7.97
CA SER A 368 4.50 -2.61 9.03
C SER A 368 5.19 -3.90 8.61
N ASP A 369 6.39 -4.13 9.13
CA ASP A 369 7.04 -5.44 9.06
C ASP A 369 6.26 -6.41 9.97
N PRO A 370 5.62 -7.46 9.43
CA PRO A 370 4.86 -8.42 10.23
C PRO A 370 5.75 -9.26 11.17
N ARG A 371 7.06 -9.32 10.93
CA ARG A 371 8.02 -10.10 11.73
C ARG A 371 8.31 -9.46 13.07
N THR A 372 8.36 -8.12 13.11
CA THR A 372 8.83 -7.31 14.25
C THR A 372 7.78 -6.32 14.78
N GLY A 373 6.81 -5.92 13.96
CA GLY A 373 5.85 -4.85 14.28
C GLY A 373 6.38 -3.44 13.98
N GLU A 374 7.58 -3.29 13.42
CA GLU A 374 8.10 -1.98 13.02
C GLU A 374 7.21 -1.35 11.93
N ILE A 375 6.76 -0.10 12.16
CA ILE A 375 6.02 0.67 11.17
C ILE A 375 7.04 1.30 10.20
N VAL A 376 6.84 1.03 8.91
CA VAL A 376 7.64 1.57 7.81
C VAL A 376 6.99 2.81 7.21
N LYS A 377 5.65 2.83 7.14
CA LYS A 377 4.90 3.97 6.60
C LYS A 377 3.56 4.13 7.31
N GLY A 378 3.24 5.36 7.69
CA GLY A 378 1.94 5.82 8.13
C GLY A 378 1.18 6.52 7.00
N VAL A 379 -0.11 6.21 6.84
CA VAL A 379 -0.98 6.81 5.85
C VAL A 379 -2.30 7.22 6.48
N VAL A 380 -2.53 8.53 6.52
CA VAL A 380 -3.81 9.10 6.94
C VAL A 380 -4.60 9.54 5.70
N THR A 381 -5.90 9.31 5.69
CA THR A 381 -6.83 9.75 4.64
C THR A 381 -8.00 10.50 5.27
N LEU A 382 -8.10 11.82 5.00
CA LEU A 382 -9.09 12.71 5.61
C LEU A 382 -10.10 13.22 4.57
N GLY A 383 -11.39 13.05 4.86
CA GLY A 383 -12.48 13.42 3.95
C GLY A 383 -12.83 14.90 3.99
N SER A 384 -12.85 15.54 2.82
CA SER A 384 -13.09 16.99 2.70
C SER A 384 -14.47 17.49 3.11
N LEU A 385 -15.50 16.66 3.01
CA LEU A 385 -16.86 17.03 3.40
C LEU A 385 -17.09 17.01 4.91
N ARG A 386 -16.09 16.59 5.70
CA ARG A 386 -16.21 16.53 7.16
C ARG A 386 -16.46 17.89 7.79
N ILE A 387 -15.76 18.93 7.32
CA ILE A 387 -15.92 20.29 7.86
C ILE A 387 -17.33 20.84 7.65
N ARG A 388 -17.95 20.56 6.49
CA ARG A 388 -19.34 20.96 6.21
C ARG A 388 -20.32 20.28 7.16
N GLN A 389 -20.11 19.00 7.43
CA GLN A 389 -20.93 18.27 8.40
C GLN A 389 -20.77 18.83 9.82
N ASP A 390 -19.55 19.13 10.23
CA ASP A 390 -19.28 19.66 11.56
C ASP A 390 -19.89 21.06 11.73
N TYR A 391 -19.85 21.89 10.68
CA TYR A 391 -20.55 23.17 10.63
C TYR A 391 -22.06 23.00 10.78
N MET A 392 -22.70 22.09 10.02
CA MET A 392 -24.14 21.83 10.14
C MET A 392 -24.54 21.31 11.54
N ILE A 393 -23.67 20.52 12.18
CA ILE A 393 -23.91 20.07 13.57
C ILE A 393 -23.89 21.27 14.52
N ALA A 394 -22.88 22.13 14.42
CA ALA A 394 -22.79 23.34 15.24
C ALA A 394 -24.01 24.26 15.00
N GLU A 395 -24.39 24.43 13.73
CA GLU A 395 -25.53 25.24 13.31
C GLU A 395 -26.84 24.73 13.92
N GLY A 396 -27.11 23.41 13.82
CA GLY A 396 -28.32 22.82 14.39
C GLY A 396 -28.37 22.88 15.92
N LEU A 397 -27.22 22.79 16.59
CA LEU A 397 -27.14 22.85 18.05
C LEU A 397 -27.28 24.28 18.60
N LEU A 398 -26.67 25.26 17.93
CA LEU A 398 -26.66 26.66 18.39
C LEU A 398 -27.87 27.44 17.88
N SER A 399 -28.45 27.04 16.73
CA SER A 399 -29.56 27.73 16.05
C SER A 399 -29.43 29.26 16.10
N PRO A 400 -28.30 29.84 15.64
CA PRO A 400 -27.91 31.20 15.97
C PRO A 400 -28.56 32.25 15.06
N TYR A 401 -29.76 31.97 14.57
CA TYR A 401 -30.46 32.75 13.55
C TYR A 401 -31.66 33.47 14.15
N GLU A 402 -31.65 34.81 14.08
CA GLU A 402 -32.80 35.68 14.35
C GLU A 402 -33.47 36.12 13.02
N THR A 403 -32.67 36.51 12.02
CA THR A 403 -33.12 36.96 10.68
C THR A 403 -32.89 35.94 9.57
N GLY A 404 -32.02 34.95 9.78
CA GLY A 404 -31.79 33.81 8.89
C GLY A 404 -30.63 33.98 7.90
N ASP A 405 -29.87 35.07 7.99
CA ASP A 405 -28.71 35.38 7.15
C ASP A 405 -27.41 35.59 7.94
N GLU A 406 -27.46 35.39 9.27
CA GLU A 406 -26.30 35.48 10.14
C GLU A 406 -25.24 34.45 9.76
N ARG A 407 -23.97 34.81 9.98
CA ARG A 407 -22.83 33.89 9.80
C ARG A 407 -21.95 33.95 11.04
N PRO A 408 -22.42 33.40 12.17
CA PRO A 408 -21.71 33.50 13.43
C PRO A 408 -20.35 32.78 13.33
N PRO A 409 -19.23 33.45 13.69
CA PRO A 409 -17.89 32.87 13.58
C PRO A 409 -17.71 31.61 14.44
N GLU A 410 -18.53 31.41 15.48
CA GLU A 410 -18.50 30.25 16.36
C GLU A 410 -18.78 28.94 15.63
N LEU A 411 -19.59 28.96 14.55
CA LEU A 411 -19.90 27.77 13.75
C LEU A 411 -18.66 27.28 13.00
N GLU A 412 -17.95 28.19 12.35
CA GLU A 412 -16.69 27.89 11.68
C GLU A 412 -15.62 27.48 12.69
N ALA A 413 -15.50 28.20 13.80
CA ALA A 413 -14.52 27.90 14.85
C ALA A 413 -14.73 26.48 15.42
N TRP A 414 -15.98 26.06 15.65
CA TRP A 414 -16.30 24.70 16.05
C TRP A 414 -15.87 23.69 14.98
N ALA A 415 -16.30 23.87 13.74
CA ALA A 415 -15.97 22.95 12.66
C ALA A 415 -14.46 22.79 12.48
N VAL A 416 -13.71 23.89 12.52
CA VAL A 416 -12.24 23.91 12.47
C VAL A 416 -11.62 23.19 13.67
N ALA A 417 -12.12 23.41 14.89
CA ALA A 417 -11.65 22.71 16.07
C ALA A 417 -11.88 21.18 15.97
N ARG A 418 -12.98 20.75 15.34
CA ARG A 418 -13.24 19.33 15.12
C ARG A 418 -12.31 18.70 14.08
N ILE A 419 -11.99 19.43 13.01
CA ILE A 419 -10.98 19.00 12.02
C ILE A 419 -9.61 18.85 12.67
N ARG A 420 -9.23 19.78 13.55
CA ARG A 420 -7.97 19.69 14.33
C ARG A 420 -7.93 18.40 15.15
N GLN A 421 -8.99 18.11 15.90
CA GLN A 421 -9.08 16.87 16.70
C GLN A 421 -9.06 15.61 15.81
N LEU A 422 -9.71 15.63 14.65
CA LEU A 422 -9.73 14.50 13.73
C LEU A 422 -8.34 14.18 13.20
N SER A 423 -7.54 15.19 12.86
CA SER A 423 -6.16 14.99 12.43
C SER A 423 -5.33 14.28 13.49
N ALA A 424 -5.45 14.71 14.75
CA ALA A 424 -4.77 14.06 15.87
C ALA A 424 -5.21 12.59 16.01
N HIS A 425 -6.52 12.33 15.90
CA HIS A 425 -7.10 10.99 16.02
C HIS A 425 -6.55 10.03 14.96
N GLU A 426 -6.64 10.39 13.68
CA GLU A 426 -6.23 9.48 12.59
C GLU A 426 -4.72 9.27 12.56
N VAL A 427 -3.93 10.32 12.87
CA VAL A 427 -2.46 10.17 13.03
C VAL A 427 -2.14 9.19 14.15
N GLY A 428 -2.91 9.18 15.24
CA GLY A 428 -2.77 8.22 16.34
C GLY A 428 -2.75 6.76 15.86
N HIS A 429 -3.63 6.40 14.93
CA HIS A 429 -3.64 5.06 14.34
C HIS A 429 -2.37 4.71 13.59
N THR A 430 -1.83 5.69 12.86
CA THR A 430 -0.64 5.50 12.03
C THR A 430 0.67 5.46 12.82
N ILE A 431 0.66 5.86 14.09
CA ILE A 431 1.77 5.66 15.03
C ILE A 431 1.60 4.42 15.91
N GLY A 432 0.54 3.64 15.66
CA GLY A 432 0.35 2.31 16.26
C GLY A 432 -0.81 2.18 17.22
N LEU A 433 -1.49 3.27 17.60
CA LEU A 433 -2.57 3.24 18.60
C LEU A 433 -3.88 2.71 18.01
N GLY A 434 -4.61 1.92 18.79
CA GLY A 434 -5.95 1.46 18.46
C GLY A 434 -7.00 2.56 18.63
N HIS A 435 -8.25 2.23 18.30
CA HIS A 435 -9.38 3.03 18.75
C HIS A 435 -9.50 2.88 20.26
N ASN A 436 -9.54 3.99 20.99
CA ASN A 436 -9.84 3.99 22.41
C ASN A 436 -11.35 3.81 22.58
N TYR A 437 -11.82 2.56 22.58
CA TYR A 437 -13.21 2.20 22.94
C TYR A 437 -13.40 1.98 24.45
N TYR A 438 -12.37 2.30 25.26
CA TYR A 438 -12.32 2.06 26.70
C TYR A 438 -12.90 3.21 27.51
#